data_AF-A0A3N5IHF0-F1
#
_entry.id   AF-A0A3N5IHF0-F1
#
_cell.length_a   1.000
_cell.length_b   1.000
_cell.length_c   1.000
_cell.angle_alpha   90.00
_cell.angle_beta   90.00
_cell.angle_gamma   90.00
#
_symmetry.space_group_name_H-M   'P 1'
#
loop_
_entity.id
_entity.type
_entity.pdbx_description
1 polymer ?
#
loop_
_entity_poly.entity_id
_entity_poly.type
_entity_poly.pdbx_seq_one_letter_code
_entity_poly.pdbx_strand_id
1 'polypeptide(L)'
;MNLNRPGFRKIGQTLIPWGYLEGVRLLAGGGFFWERSLACWMLIGGAMILGWAQPSRFDGKGKGAASWVRPGLSVLIGAAAWIAGRTESLYWAGLTLVLFYGLLAGWEKGLFPRRAAWRKWGTRLVLSLLGGMLPVLFNQVEIRFSEEEFFAVLQVLVLSGFTLLLILSAGTVKSSEPGFPSPRGAAGPRWGERIGVPLLLVVLLFLALRAYQQSFYSRQAPSFPGISSAQPFICGSVPPNPQSFQGPEVFQQMVDRVAANPRKEIPEYGLLGLATERPEWLQAFRERLLSEAQQAYFAHSAQSVKFIQYEAALRVYYYHLMKQRFPRLFSSPEDLEIRRWLAAVNRRALTVEWVDWLYALAFSRRPEGPYENQENGAGLLALLEFSGLADPSFSGLNRKYLDRTVRGWNARFRNTDDALVYQPEWITNAFFQSHFTGPGSKENQKRSFEWLLLQALPDGSCLGYNHPGREPFAGIFCLGARLVNDERFLWIAGNSLRTFNPKEKRSPPNRGPRPL
;
A
#
# COMPACT_ATOMS: atom_id res chain seq x y z
N MET A 1 3.57 -56.14 4.40
CA MET A 1 3.69 -55.32 3.16
C MET A 1 5.05 -54.65 3.13
N ASN A 2 5.87 -54.91 2.12
CA ASN A 2 7.25 -54.41 2.05
C ASN A 2 7.26 -52.98 1.49
N LEU A 3 7.32 -51.96 2.36
CA LEU A 3 7.28 -50.52 2.01
C LEU A 3 8.48 -50.04 1.18
N ASN A 4 9.46 -50.91 0.89
CA ASN A 4 10.63 -50.60 0.08
C ASN A 4 10.41 -50.73 -1.44
N ARG A 5 9.19 -51.01 -1.91
CA ARG A 5 8.93 -50.99 -3.36
C ARG A 5 9.09 -49.56 -3.91
N PRO A 6 9.90 -49.36 -4.97
CA PRO A 6 10.24 -48.04 -5.51
C PRO A 6 9.02 -47.20 -5.94
N GLY A 7 7.88 -47.82 -6.26
CA GLY A 7 6.62 -47.12 -6.53
C GLY A 7 6.03 -46.39 -5.31
N PHE A 8 6.10 -47.00 -4.12
CA PHE A 8 5.54 -46.39 -2.89
C PHE A 8 6.36 -45.19 -2.42
N ARG A 9 7.69 -45.21 -2.62
CA ARG A 9 8.55 -44.06 -2.34
C ARG A 9 8.22 -42.85 -3.21
N LYS A 10 7.80 -43.05 -4.47
CA LYS A 10 7.43 -41.96 -5.39
C LYS A 10 6.12 -41.29 -4.96
N ILE A 11 5.12 -42.05 -4.52
CA ILE A 11 3.85 -41.52 -4.00
C ILE A 11 4.07 -40.76 -2.70
N GLY A 12 4.88 -41.29 -1.78
CA GLY A 12 5.17 -40.62 -0.50
C GLY A 12 5.80 -39.23 -0.65
N GLN A 13 6.52 -38.99 -1.75
CA GLN A 13 7.18 -37.70 -2.00
C GLN A 13 6.24 -36.63 -2.57
N THR A 14 5.13 -36.99 -3.22
CA THR A 14 4.11 -35.99 -3.61
C THR A 14 3.29 -35.52 -2.41
N LEU A 15 3.19 -36.33 -1.35
CA LEU A 15 2.44 -36.00 -0.13
C LEU A 15 3.05 -34.86 0.67
N ILE A 16 4.37 -34.64 0.61
CA ILE A 16 5.05 -33.58 1.37
C ILE A 16 4.63 -32.17 0.90
N PRO A 17 4.84 -31.78 -0.38
CA PRO A 17 4.40 -30.47 -0.86
C PRO A 17 2.87 -30.32 -0.83
N TRP A 18 2.12 -31.42 -1.00
CA TRP A 18 0.67 -31.42 -0.89
C TRP A 18 0.21 -31.12 0.55
N GLY A 19 0.74 -31.86 1.53
CA GLY A 19 0.42 -31.67 2.94
C GLY A 19 0.81 -30.29 3.46
N TYR A 20 1.87 -29.70 2.91
CA TYR A 20 2.23 -28.31 3.18
C TYR A 20 1.13 -27.33 2.75
N LEU A 21 0.65 -27.41 1.50
CA LEU A 21 -0.41 -26.53 1.01
C LEU A 21 -1.72 -26.71 1.77
N GLU A 22 -2.10 -27.96 2.07
CA GLU A 22 -3.28 -28.24 2.88
C GLU A 22 -3.14 -27.73 4.31
N GLY A 23 -1.95 -27.85 4.91
CA GLY A 23 -1.65 -27.30 6.23
C GLY A 23 -1.78 -25.77 6.27
N VAL A 24 -1.21 -25.07 5.28
CA VAL A 24 -1.36 -23.61 5.16
C VAL A 24 -2.84 -23.22 4.99
N ARG A 25 -3.59 -23.96 4.16
CA ARG A 25 -5.02 -23.72 3.96
C ARG A 25 -5.83 -23.85 5.25
N LEU A 26 -5.57 -24.89 6.05
CA LEU A 26 -6.22 -25.09 7.34
C LEU A 26 -5.84 -24.01 8.36
N LEU A 27 -4.57 -23.61 8.41
CA LEU A 27 -4.11 -22.52 9.27
C LEU A 27 -4.75 -21.17 8.90
N ALA A 28 -5.03 -20.95 7.62
CA ALA A 28 -5.77 -19.79 7.13
C ALA A 28 -7.29 -19.89 7.35
N GLY A 29 -7.79 -20.92 8.04
CA GLY A 29 -9.22 -21.12 8.32
C GLY A 29 -10.03 -21.66 7.15
N GLY A 30 -9.39 -22.14 6.08
CA GLY A 30 -10.09 -22.71 4.93
C GLY A 30 -10.72 -24.08 5.25
N GLY A 31 -11.91 -24.34 4.70
CA GLY A 31 -12.55 -25.67 4.75
C GLY A 31 -11.94 -26.68 3.77
N PHE A 32 -11.90 -27.96 4.15
CA PHE A 32 -11.36 -29.04 3.32
C PHE A 32 -12.34 -29.46 2.22
N PHE A 33 -11.85 -29.56 0.97
CA PHE A 33 -12.64 -29.98 -0.18
C PHE A 33 -11.85 -30.96 -1.03
N TRP A 34 -12.41 -32.15 -1.28
CA TRP A 34 -11.73 -33.22 -2.03
C TRP A 34 -11.33 -32.82 -3.45
N GLU A 35 -12.18 -32.06 -4.15
CA GLU A 35 -11.91 -31.61 -5.51
C GLU A 35 -10.68 -30.71 -5.59
N ARG A 36 -10.54 -29.78 -4.64
CA ARG A 36 -9.39 -28.88 -4.56
C ARG A 36 -8.12 -29.64 -4.16
N SER A 37 -8.23 -30.52 -3.17
CA SER A 37 -7.13 -31.39 -2.74
C SER A 37 -6.62 -32.25 -3.90
N LEU A 38 -7.53 -32.80 -4.71
CA LEU A 38 -7.21 -33.58 -5.89
C LEU A 38 -6.55 -32.72 -6.97
N ALA A 39 -7.06 -31.52 -7.23
CA ALA A 39 -6.45 -30.57 -8.18
C ALA A 39 -5.02 -30.19 -7.77
N CYS A 40 -4.79 -29.88 -6.49
CA CYS A 40 -3.46 -29.63 -5.94
C CYS A 40 -2.54 -30.83 -6.12
N TRP A 41 -3.04 -32.04 -5.85
CA TRP A 41 -2.26 -33.27 -6.00
C TRP A 41 -1.92 -33.55 -7.47
N MET A 42 -2.85 -33.33 -8.41
CA MET A 42 -2.61 -33.42 -9.85
C MET A 42 -1.58 -32.40 -10.32
N LEU A 43 -1.62 -31.16 -9.82
CA LEU A 43 -0.64 -30.12 -10.12
C LEU A 43 0.76 -30.55 -9.67
N ILE A 44 0.90 -31.03 -8.44
CA ILE A 44 2.16 -31.51 -7.87
C ILE A 44 2.69 -32.71 -8.66
N GLY A 45 1.82 -33.70 -8.90
CA GLY A 45 2.15 -34.89 -9.68
C GLY A 45 2.62 -34.55 -11.09
N GLY A 46 1.87 -33.69 -11.79
CA GLY A 46 2.21 -33.21 -13.13
C GLY A 46 3.54 -32.45 -13.16
N ALA A 47 3.76 -31.53 -12.21
CA ALA A 47 5.02 -30.78 -12.11
C ALA A 47 6.22 -31.70 -11.83
N MET A 48 6.06 -32.71 -10.96
CA MET A 48 7.12 -33.68 -10.68
C MET A 48 7.40 -34.56 -11.89
N ILE A 49 6.39 -35.08 -12.58
CA ILE A 49 6.54 -35.88 -13.81
C ILE A 49 7.27 -35.08 -14.88
N LEU A 50 6.87 -33.83 -15.10
CA LEU A 50 7.49 -32.96 -16.10
C LEU A 50 8.92 -32.58 -15.72
N GLY A 51 9.16 -32.24 -14.45
CA GLY A 51 10.49 -31.98 -13.93
C GLY A 51 11.40 -33.21 -14.07
N TRP A 52 10.85 -34.42 -13.97
CA TRP A 52 11.57 -35.67 -14.22
C TRP A 52 11.89 -35.92 -15.68
N ALA A 53 10.89 -35.77 -16.56
CA ALA A 53 11.00 -35.98 -18.00
C ALA A 53 12.02 -35.05 -18.66
N GLN A 54 12.36 -33.93 -18.02
CA GLN A 54 13.41 -33.04 -18.52
C GLN A 54 14.79 -33.72 -18.56
N PRO A 55 15.49 -33.66 -19.71
CA PRO A 55 16.77 -34.32 -19.91
C PRO A 55 17.82 -33.79 -18.94
N SER A 56 18.52 -34.71 -18.28
CA SER A 56 19.43 -34.35 -17.20
C SER A 56 20.84 -33.95 -17.65
N ARG A 57 21.25 -34.31 -18.87
CA ARG A 57 22.44 -33.80 -19.58
C ARG A 57 22.26 -33.97 -21.10
N PHE A 58 22.97 -33.13 -21.86
CA PHE A 58 23.31 -33.43 -23.24
C PHE A 58 24.34 -34.55 -23.26
N ASP A 59 23.94 -35.77 -23.61
CA ASP A 59 24.92 -36.74 -24.07
C ASP A 59 25.56 -36.17 -25.33
N GLY A 60 26.89 -36.08 -25.35
CA GLY A 60 27.68 -35.36 -26.36
C GLY A 60 27.44 -35.79 -27.82
N LYS A 61 26.64 -36.84 -28.05
CA LYS A 61 26.23 -37.36 -29.36
C LYS A 61 24.84 -36.89 -29.81
N GLY A 62 23.98 -36.38 -28.92
CA GLY A 62 22.62 -35.90 -29.21
C GLY A 62 22.50 -34.38 -29.05
N LYS A 63 23.21 -33.61 -29.88
CA LYS A 63 23.36 -32.15 -29.68
C LYS A 63 22.13 -31.29 -30.05
N GLY A 64 21.08 -31.86 -30.65
CA GLY A 64 19.93 -31.11 -31.18
C GLY A 64 18.71 -31.04 -30.26
N ALA A 65 18.06 -32.18 -30.00
CA ALA A 65 16.71 -32.20 -29.43
C ALA A 65 16.62 -31.76 -27.95
N ALA A 66 17.58 -32.15 -27.11
CA ALA A 66 17.57 -31.80 -25.69
C ALA A 66 17.76 -30.30 -25.42
N SER A 67 18.34 -29.54 -26.36
CA SER A 67 18.46 -28.06 -26.25
C SER A 67 17.13 -27.35 -26.28
N TRP A 68 16.17 -27.91 -27.00
CA TRP A 68 14.92 -27.24 -27.31
C TRP A 68 13.82 -27.54 -26.30
N VAL A 69 13.99 -28.54 -25.43
CA VAL A 69 12.99 -28.89 -24.42
C VAL A 69 12.71 -27.74 -23.47
N ARG A 70 13.74 -27.07 -22.92
CA ARG A 70 13.54 -25.96 -21.98
C ARG A 70 13.02 -24.69 -22.66
N PRO A 71 13.59 -24.22 -23.78
CA PRO A 71 13.03 -23.11 -24.53
C PRO A 71 11.60 -23.39 -25.00
N GLY A 72 11.33 -24.60 -25.51
CA GLY A 72 10.00 -25.04 -25.91
C GLY A 72 9.03 -25.03 -24.74
N LEU A 73 9.45 -25.48 -23.56
CA LEU A 73 8.64 -25.42 -22.34
C LEU A 73 8.36 -23.97 -21.92
N SER A 74 9.34 -23.07 -22.01
CA SER A 74 9.12 -21.63 -21.77
C SER A 74 8.12 -21.02 -22.75
N VAL A 75 8.18 -21.40 -24.05
CA VAL A 75 7.19 -20.97 -25.05
C VAL A 75 5.80 -21.52 -24.72
N LEU A 76 5.69 -22.79 -24.31
CA LEU A 76 4.43 -23.39 -23.90
C LEU A 76 3.85 -22.74 -22.64
N ILE A 77 4.69 -22.39 -21.65
CA ILE A 77 4.26 -21.63 -20.48
C ILE A 77 3.68 -20.28 -20.92
N GLY A 78 4.38 -19.56 -21.81
CA GLY A 78 3.91 -18.27 -22.34
C GLY A 78 2.59 -18.38 -23.10
N ALA A 79 2.44 -19.40 -23.95
CA ALA A 79 1.21 -19.66 -24.69
C ALA A 79 0.05 -20.05 -23.76
N ALA A 80 0.27 -20.95 -22.81
CA ALA A 80 -0.75 -21.38 -21.85
C ALA A 80 -1.19 -20.21 -20.94
N ALA A 81 -0.25 -19.39 -20.48
CA ALA A 81 -0.54 -18.19 -19.68
C ALA A 81 -1.36 -17.17 -20.49
N TRP A 82 -1.00 -16.96 -21.76
CA TRP A 82 -1.73 -16.05 -22.65
C TRP A 82 -3.17 -16.53 -22.90
N ILE A 83 -3.38 -17.82 -23.13
CA ILE A 83 -4.72 -18.41 -23.29
C ILE A 83 -5.50 -18.29 -21.97
N ALA A 84 -4.88 -18.60 -20.83
CA ALA A 84 -5.51 -18.47 -19.52
C ALA A 84 -6.01 -17.04 -19.28
N GLY A 85 -5.18 -16.03 -19.51
CA GLY A 85 -5.57 -14.62 -19.33
C GLY A 85 -6.60 -14.10 -20.34
N ARG A 86 -6.81 -14.79 -21.47
CA ARG A 86 -7.84 -14.43 -22.47
C ARG A 86 -9.18 -15.13 -22.26
N THR A 87 -9.16 -16.32 -21.67
CA THR A 87 -10.34 -17.18 -21.52
C THR A 87 -10.84 -17.28 -20.09
N GLU A 88 -10.06 -16.77 -19.13
CA GLU A 88 -10.30 -16.93 -17.68
C GLU A 88 -10.42 -18.42 -17.27
N SER A 89 -9.83 -19.31 -18.07
CA SER A 89 -9.98 -20.76 -17.90
C SER A 89 -9.06 -21.31 -16.82
N LEU A 90 -9.65 -21.88 -15.78
CA LEU A 90 -8.95 -22.55 -14.69
C LEU A 90 -8.03 -23.69 -15.19
N TYR A 91 -8.42 -24.39 -16.25
CA TYR A 91 -7.63 -25.51 -16.80
C TYR A 91 -6.32 -25.03 -17.42
N TRP A 92 -6.34 -23.93 -18.18
CA TRP A 92 -5.15 -23.33 -18.77
C TRP A 92 -4.24 -22.69 -17.71
N ALA A 93 -4.82 -22.09 -16.67
CA ALA A 93 -4.07 -21.62 -15.51
C ALA A 93 -3.36 -22.78 -14.80
N GLY A 94 -4.07 -23.88 -14.53
CA GLY A 94 -3.51 -25.10 -13.95
C GLY A 94 -2.38 -25.69 -14.79
N LEU A 95 -2.56 -25.79 -16.11
CA LEU A 95 -1.51 -26.24 -17.03
C LEU A 95 -0.28 -25.32 -16.97
N THR A 96 -0.48 -24.00 -16.97
CA THR A 96 0.61 -23.01 -16.85
C THR A 96 1.44 -23.25 -15.60
N LEU A 97 0.79 -23.46 -14.45
CA LEU A 97 1.47 -23.75 -13.18
C LEU A 97 2.22 -25.08 -13.22
N VAL A 98 1.63 -26.13 -13.79
CA VAL A 98 2.31 -27.44 -13.97
C VAL A 98 3.58 -27.28 -14.82
N LEU A 99 3.48 -26.57 -15.95
CA LEU A 99 4.62 -26.33 -16.84
C LEU A 99 5.70 -25.49 -16.13
N PHE A 100 5.31 -24.44 -15.42
CA PHE A 100 6.20 -23.55 -14.69
C PHE A 100 6.95 -24.25 -13.55
N TYR A 101 6.23 -24.90 -12.63
CA TYR A 101 6.85 -25.59 -11.50
C TYR A 101 7.64 -26.83 -11.96
N GLY A 102 7.20 -27.50 -13.02
CA GLY A 102 7.98 -28.56 -13.65
C GLY A 102 9.30 -28.03 -14.26
N LEU A 103 9.28 -26.87 -14.91
CA LEU A 103 10.49 -26.20 -15.41
C LEU A 103 11.46 -25.90 -14.26
N LEU A 104 10.99 -25.31 -13.16
CA LEU A 104 11.82 -24.99 -11.99
C LEU A 104 12.43 -26.24 -11.35
N ALA A 105 11.65 -27.31 -11.18
CA ALA A 105 12.14 -28.59 -10.67
C ALA A 105 13.21 -29.23 -11.60
N GLY A 106 13.09 -29.03 -12.91
CA GLY A 106 14.08 -29.51 -13.88
C GLY A 106 15.35 -28.65 -13.99
N TRP A 107 15.26 -27.35 -13.70
CA TRP A 107 16.40 -26.41 -13.72
C TRP A 107 17.47 -26.69 -12.68
N GLU A 108 17.12 -27.25 -11.52
CA GLU A 108 18.10 -27.69 -10.51
C GLU A 108 19.15 -28.64 -11.14
N LYS A 109 18.72 -29.51 -12.07
CA LYS A 109 19.57 -30.50 -12.74
C LYS A 109 20.57 -29.87 -13.70
N GLY A 110 20.15 -28.82 -14.41
CA GLY A 110 20.92 -28.21 -15.49
C GLY A 110 21.96 -27.23 -15.01
N LEU A 111 21.62 -26.43 -14.01
CA LEU A 111 22.42 -25.27 -13.66
C LEU A 111 23.76 -25.68 -13.00
N PHE A 112 23.80 -26.70 -12.13
CA PHE A 112 24.98 -26.96 -11.28
C PHE A 112 25.27 -28.44 -10.92
N PRO A 113 25.69 -29.29 -11.86
CA PRO A 113 25.84 -30.73 -11.64
C PRO A 113 27.01 -31.18 -10.75
N ARG A 114 27.95 -30.30 -10.38
CA ARG A 114 29.15 -30.62 -9.56
C ARG A 114 29.65 -29.41 -8.76
N ARG A 115 28.88 -28.96 -7.77
CA ARG A 115 29.28 -27.84 -6.91
C ARG A 115 29.18 -28.20 -5.43
N ALA A 116 29.95 -27.49 -4.61
CA ALA A 116 29.89 -27.56 -3.16
C ALA A 116 28.45 -27.39 -2.65
N ALA A 117 28.12 -28.04 -1.52
CA ALA A 117 26.77 -28.09 -0.97
C ALA A 117 26.12 -26.71 -0.83
N TRP A 118 26.88 -25.68 -0.43
CA TRP A 118 26.37 -24.31 -0.27
C TRP A 118 25.84 -23.71 -1.58
N ARG A 119 26.47 -23.99 -2.74
CA ARG A 119 25.99 -23.50 -4.04
C ARG A 119 24.71 -24.20 -4.48
N LYS A 120 24.58 -25.49 -4.15
CA LYS A 120 23.35 -26.26 -4.40
C LYS A 120 22.18 -25.68 -3.61
N TRP A 121 22.40 -25.42 -2.31
CA TRP A 121 21.41 -24.78 -1.46
C TRP A 121 21.08 -23.35 -1.90
N GLY A 122 22.08 -22.53 -2.23
CA GLY A 122 21.84 -21.20 -2.78
C GLY A 122 21.00 -21.23 -4.06
N THR A 123 21.22 -22.22 -4.94
CA THR A 123 20.39 -22.39 -6.15
C THR A 123 18.96 -22.75 -5.83
N ARG A 124 18.76 -23.72 -4.92
CA ARG A 124 17.42 -24.12 -4.47
C ARG A 124 16.66 -22.96 -3.84
N LEU A 125 17.35 -22.14 -3.05
CA LEU A 125 16.78 -20.94 -2.45
C LEU A 125 16.36 -19.93 -3.53
N VAL A 126 17.21 -19.66 -4.52
CA VAL A 126 16.87 -18.76 -5.63
C VAL A 126 15.67 -19.30 -6.44
N LEU A 127 15.69 -20.59 -6.82
CA LEU A 127 14.57 -21.20 -7.56
C LEU A 127 13.27 -21.22 -6.75
N SER A 128 13.37 -21.44 -5.44
CA SER A 128 12.26 -21.36 -4.50
C SER A 128 11.67 -19.95 -4.46
N LEU A 129 12.50 -18.92 -4.27
CA LEU A 129 12.06 -17.53 -4.29
C LEU A 129 11.43 -17.14 -5.63
N LEU A 130 11.98 -17.58 -6.76
CA LEU A 130 11.37 -17.35 -8.08
C LEU A 130 10.03 -18.06 -8.24
N GLY A 131 9.92 -19.29 -7.73
CA GLY A 131 8.67 -20.04 -7.73
C GLY A 131 7.59 -19.41 -6.87
N GLY A 132 7.96 -18.68 -5.81
CA GLY A 132 7.02 -17.88 -5.03
C GLY A 132 6.72 -16.51 -5.65
N MET A 133 7.75 -15.77 -6.06
CA MET A 133 7.61 -14.39 -6.54
C MET A 133 6.86 -14.28 -7.86
N LEU A 134 7.15 -15.14 -8.85
CA LEU A 134 6.59 -14.96 -10.19
C LEU A 134 5.06 -15.15 -10.24
N PRO A 135 4.47 -16.23 -9.68
CA PRO A 135 3.01 -16.38 -9.68
C PRO A 135 2.32 -15.24 -8.94
N VAL A 136 2.86 -14.81 -7.79
CA VAL A 136 2.31 -13.67 -7.04
C VAL A 136 2.40 -12.39 -7.86
N LEU A 137 3.54 -12.13 -8.50
CA LEU A 137 3.73 -10.95 -9.34
C LEU A 137 2.77 -10.93 -10.53
N PHE A 138 2.55 -12.07 -11.19
CA PHE A 138 1.55 -12.17 -12.26
C PHE A 138 0.13 -11.91 -11.75
N ASN A 139 -0.24 -12.50 -10.61
CA ASN A 139 -1.52 -12.24 -9.95
C ASN A 139 -1.68 -10.75 -9.62
N GLN A 140 -0.66 -10.13 -9.01
CA GLN A 140 -0.64 -8.70 -8.70
C GLN A 140 -0.81 -7.86 -9.97
N VAL A 141 -0.14 -8.19 -11.08
CA VAL A 141 -0.31 -7.47 -12.35
C VAL A 141 -1.75 -7.62 -12.88
N GLU A 142 -2.31 -8.83 -12.82
CA GLU A 142 -3.67 -9.13 -13.27
C GLU A 142 -4.73 -8.37 -12.47
N ILE A 143 -4.62 -8.39 -11.14
CA ILE A 143 -5.55 -7.67 -10.24
C ILE A 143 -5.20 -6.19 -10.06
N ARG A 144 -4.20 -5.69 -10.80
CA ARG A 144 -3.70 -4.30 -10.75
C ARG A 144 -3.23 -3.85 -9.36
N PHE A 145 -2.55 -4.74 -8.64
CA PHE A 145 -1.95 -4.50 -7.33
C PHE A 145 -2.99 -4.04 -6.29
N SER A 146 -4.21 -4.61 -6.37
CA SER A 146 -5.31 -4.31 -5.45
C SER A 146 -5.22 -5.04 -4.11
N GLU A 147 -4.35 -6.05 -3.98
CA GLU A 147 -4.07 -6.71 -2.71
C GLU A 147 -3.09 -5.91 -1.85
N GLU A 148 -3.24 -5.96 -0.53
CA GLU A 148 -2.27 -5.34 0.37
C GLU A 148 -0.89 -6.02 0.25
N GLU A 149 0.17 -5.20 0.29
CA GLU A 149 1.56 -5.65 0.13
C GLU A 149 1.94 -6.77 1.12
N PHE A 150 1.40 -6.73 2.34
CA PHE A 150 1.62 -7.76 3.35
C PHE A 150 1.12 -9.15 2.91
N PHE A 151 -0.08 -9.23 2.33
CA PHE A 151 -0.62 -10.50 1.84
C PHE A 151 0.17 -11.02 0.65
N ALA A 152 0.60 -10.13 -0.26
CA ALA A 152 1.47 -10.52 -1.36
C ALA A 152 2.79 -11.12 -0.85
N VAL A 153 3.44 -10.50 0.15
CA VAL A 153 4.67 -11.05 0.77
C VAL A 153 4.41 -12.42 1.39
N LEU A 154 3.30 -12.59 2.12
CA LEU A 154 2.94 -13.88 2.72
C LEU A 154 2.73 -14.96 1.64
N GLN A 155 2.04 -14.64 0.55
CA GLN A 155 1.88 -15.55 -0.59
C GLN A 155 3.23 -15.94 -1.19
N VAL A 156 4.16 -14.98 -1.36
CA VAL A 156 5.52 -15.26 -1.87
C VAL A 156 6.24 -16.24 -0.95
N LEU A 157 6.17 -16.04 0.36
CA LEU A 157 6.81 -16.93 1.34
C LEU A 157 6.22 -18.34 1.29
N VAL A 158 4.89 -18.46 1.26
CA VAL A 158 4.19 -19.74 1.18
C VAL A 158 4.56 -20.49 -0.10
N LEU A 159 4.44 -19.83 -1.25
CA LEU A 159 4.74 -20.45 -2.54
C LEU A 159 6.24 -20.74 -2.72
N SER A 160 7.12 -19.95 -2.09
CA SER A 160 8.55 -20.26 -2.03
C SER A 160 8.80 -21.54 -1.22
N GLY A 161 8.18 -21.67 -0.04
CA GLY A 161 8.24 -22.87 0.78
C GLY A 161 7.74 -24.10 0.02
N PHE A 162 6.58 -23.99 -0.63
CA PHE A 162 6.04 -25.03 -1.51
C PHE A 162 7.03 -25.42 -2.62
N THR A 163 7.59 -24.43 -3.33
CA THR A 163 8.55 -24.67 -4.42
C THR A 163 9.80 -25.38 -3.91
N LEU A 164 10.31 -25.01 -2.73
CA LEU A 164 11.47 -25.67 -2.14
C LEU A 164 11.16 -27.15 -1.85
N LEU A 165 10.01 -27.43 -1.23
CA LEU A 165 9.57 -28.81 -0.95
C LEU A 165 9.37 -29.61 -2.23
N LEU A 166 8.85 -29.00 -3.28
CA LEU A 166 8.70 -29.60 -4.60
C LEU A 166 10.05 -29.98 -5.21
N ILE A 167 11.03 -29.06 -5.20
CA ILE A 167 12.39 -29.31 -5.70
C ILE A 167 13.07 -30.42 -4.89
N LEU A 168 12.97 -30.40 -3.56
CA LEU A 168 13.54 -31.44 -2.69
C LEU A 168 12.91 -32.82 -2.97
N SER A 169 11.59 -32.87 -3.12
CA SER A 169 10.85 -34.10 -3.44
C SER A 169 11.23 -34.61 -4.83
N ALA A 170 11.28 -33.75 -5.84
CA ALA A 170 11.71 -34.12 -7.19
C ALA A 170 13.17 -34.64 -7.23
N GLY A 171 14.05 -34.08 -6.38
CA GLY A 171 15.45 -34.48 -6.28
C GLY A 171 15.69 -35.83 -5.59
N THR A 172 14.81 -36.25 -4.68
CA THR A 172 14.97 -37.50 -3.89
C THR A 172 14.47 -38.74 -4.62
N VAL A 173 13.50 -38.66 -5.53
CA VAL A 173 13.14 -39.80 -6.41
C VAL A 173 14.34 -40.30 -7.21
N LYS A 174 15.21 -39.38 -7.65
CA LYS A 174 16.26 -39.67 -8.63
C LYS A 174 17.49 -40.39 -8.07
N SER A 175 17.79 -40.23 -6.78
CA SER A 175 18.92 -40.97 -6.16
C SER A 175 18.69 -42.48 -6.09
N SER A 176 17.53 -42.96 -6.53
CA SER A 176 17.14 -44.38 -6.50
C SER A 176 17.29 -45.10 -7.85
N GLU A 177 17.67 -44.41 -8.94
CA GLU A 177 17.91 -45.07 -10.23
C GLU A 177 19.36 -45.59 -10.33
N PRO A 178 19.57 -46.86 -10.76
CA PRO A 178 20.91 -47.46 -10.88
C PRO A 178 21.79 -46.65 -11.84
N GLY A 179 23.06 -46.47 -11.44
CA GLY A 179 24.01 -45.54 -12.04
C GLY A 179 24.14 -45.62 -13.56
N PHE A 180 23.52 -44.67 -14.25
CA PHE A 180 23.98 -44.30 -15.59
C PHE A 180 25.38 -43.68 -15.48
N PRO A 181 26.38 -44.18 -16.22
CA PRO A 181 27.75 -43.70 -16.14
C PRO A 181 27.79 -42.20 -16.47
N SER A 182 28.35 -41.42 -15.54
CA SER A 182 28.47 -39.96 -15.69
C SER A 182 29.35 -39.65 -16.90
N PRO A 183 28.85 -38.96 -17.96
CA PRO A 183 29.67 -38.60 -19.10
C PRO A 183 30.87 -37.75 -18.62
N ARG A 184 32.07 -38.30 -18.75
CA ARG A 184 33.32 -37.55 -18.57
C ARG A 184 33.45 -36.61 -19.78
N GLY A 185 33.32 -35.30 -19.57
CA GLY A 185 33.43 -34.29 -20.63
C GLY A 185 32.16 -33.48 -20.91
N ALA A 186 31.27 -33.29 -19.94
CA ALA A 186 30.12 -32.41 -20.11
C ALA A 186 30.58 -30.96 -20.37
N ALA A 187 30.24 -30.43 -21.55
CA ALA A 187 30.43 -29.04 -21.90
C ALA A 187 29.79 -28.15 -20.82
N GLY A 188 30.50 -27.10 -20.41
CA GLY A 188 30.02 -26.17 -19.39
C GLY A 188 28.66 -25.56 -19.76
N PRO A 189 27.91 -25.03 -18.78
CA PRO A 189 26.64 -24.33 -19.04
C PRO A 189 26.82 -23.33 -20.17
N ARG A 190 25.99 -23.43 -21.22
CA ARG A 190 26.06 -22.52 -22.37
C ARG A 190 25.80 -21.10 -21.88
N TRP A 191 26.57 -20.13 -22.39
CA TRP A 191 26.46 -18.71 -22.05
C TRP A 191 25.01 -18.18 -22.10
N GLY A 192 24.19 -18.71 -23.01
CA GLY A 192 22.76 -18.39 -23.13
C GLY A 192 21.93 -18.68 -21.87
N GLU A 193 22.19 -19.75 -21.11
CA GLU A 193 21.46 -20.01 -19.86
C GLU A 193 21.95 -19.11 -18.71
N ARG A 194 23.24 -18.76 -18.70
CA ARG A 194 23.84 -17.90 -17.66
C ARG A 194 23.46 -16.43 -17.79
N ILE A 195 23.26 -15.95 -19.03
CA ILE A 195 22.87 -14.57 -19.31
C ILE A 195 21.36 -14.47 -19.50
N GLY A 196 20.74 -15.45 -20.15
CA GLY A 196 19.32 -15.42 -20.50
C GLY A 196 18.40 -15.41 -19.28
N VAL A 197 18.72 -16.18 -18.22
CA VAL A 197 17.90 -16.19 -17.00
C VAL A 197 17.97 -14.84 -16.26
N PRO A 198 19.15 -14.27 -15.94
CA PRO A 198 19.22 -12.93 -15.34
C PRO A 198 18.58 -11.86 -16.21
N LEU A 199 18.80 -11.88 -17.53
CA LEU A 199 18.21 -10.90 -18.44
C LEU A 199 16.68 -11.00 -18.44
N LEU A 200 16.12 -12.21 -18.52
CA LEU A 200 14.68 -12.43 -18.42
C LEU A 200 14.13 -11.92 -17.09
N LEU A 201 14.82 -12.16 -15.97
CA LEU A 201 14.41 -11.64 -14.66
C LEU A 201 14.43 -10.11 -14.61
N VAL A 202 15.45 -9.48 -15.20
CA VAL A 202 15.52 -8.01 -15.30
C VAL A 202 14.37 -7.48 -16.15
N VAL A 203 14.07 -8.10 -17.28
CA VAL A 203 12.93 -7.73 -18.14
C VAL A 203 11.61 -7.89 -17.40
N LEU A 204 11.39 -9.02 -16.72
CA LEU A 204 10.18 -9.27 -15.93
C LEU A 204 10.04 -8.28 -14.78
N LEU A 205 11.13 -7.97 -14.07
CA LEU A 205 11.14 -6.97 -13.00
C LEU A 205 10.82 -5.58 -13.54
N PHE A 206 11.38 -5.21 -14.69
CA PHE A 206 11.07 -3.93 -15.33
C PHE A 206 9.61 -3.85 -15.76
N LEU A 207 9.06 -4.91 -16.37
CA LEU A 207 7.65 -4.97 -16.77
C LEU A 207 6.72 -4.88 -15.56
N ALA A 208 7.03 -5.62 -14.50
CA ALA A 208 6.25 -5.58 -13.27
C ALA A 208 6.33 -4.22 -12.56
N LEU A 209 7.52 -3.60 -12.52
CA LEU A 209 7.69 -2.26 -12.00
C LEU A 209 6.86 -1.24 -12.81
N ARG A 210 6.86 -1.35 -14.14
CA ARG A 210 6.04 -0.50 -15.00
C ARG A 210 4.55 -0.74 -14.79
N ALA A 211 4.12 -1.98 -14.61
CA ALA A 211 2.73 -2.32 -14.30
C ALA A 211 2.30 -1.75 -12.93
N TYR A 212 3.15 -1.88 -11.90
CA TYR A 212 2.94 -1.30 -10.58
C TYR A 212 2.82 0.22 -10.65
N GLN A 213 3.73 0.90 -11.35
CA GLN A 213 3.66 2.35 -11.54
C GLN A 213 2.38 2.80 -12.27
N GLN A 214 1.87 1.97 -13.19
CA GLN A 214 0.63 2.26 -13.93
C GLN A 214 -0.64 1.92 -13.14
N SER A 215 -0.56 1.13 -12.07
CA SER A 215 -1.74 0.78 -11.28
C SER A 215 -2.21 1.91 -10.37
N PHE A 216 -1.30 2.74 -9.83
CA PHE A 216 -1.67 3.88 -8.97
C PHE A 216 -2.45 4.98 -9.70
N TYR A 217 -2.18 5.18 -10.99
CA TYR A 217 -2.79 6.24 -11.79
C TYR A 217 -3.22 5.70 -13.15
N SER A 218 -4.37 5.01 -13.18
CA SER A 218 -4.93 4.54 -14.45
C SER A 218 -5.24 5.73 -15.36
N ARG A 219 -4.82 5.66 -16.63
CA ARG A 219 -5.10 6.72 -17.62
C ARG A 219 -6.58 6.85 -17.95
N GLN A 220 -7.34 5.79 -17.70
CA GLN A 220 -8.78 5.71 -17.93
C GLN A 220 -9.45 5.20 -16.67
N ALA A 221 -10.55 5.83 -16.28
CA ALA A 221 -11.42 5.29 -15.25
C ALA A 221 -12.11 4.03 -15.78
N PRO A 222 -12.27 2.97 -14.96
CA PRO A 222 -13.09 1.84 -15.34
C PRO A 222 -14.53 2.30 -15.62
N SER A 223 -15.14 1.74 -16.66
CA SER A 223 -16.56 1.98 -16.96
C SER A 223 -17.41 1.11 -16.05
N PHE A 224 -18.36 1.71 -15.34
CA PHE A 224 -19.37 0.98 -14.60
C PHE A 224 -20.73 1.23 -15.24
N PRO A 225 -21.56 0.18 -15.46
CA PRO A 225 -22.92 0.37 -15.95
C PRO A 225 -23.69 1.36 -15.07
N GLY A 226 -24.35 2.34 -15.70
CA GLY A 226 -25.09 3.39 -14.99
C GLY A 226 -24.22 4.54 -14.45
N ILE A 227 -22.90 4.51 -14.61
CA ILE A 227 -21.98 5.59 -14.24
C ILE A 227 -21.43 6.24 -15.51
N SER A 228 -21.60 7.56 -15.63
CA SER A 228 -21.07 8.37 -16.73
C SER A 228 -20.52 9.71 -16.22
N SER A 229 -19.88 10.50 -17.07
CA SER A 229 -19.49 11.87 -16.70
C SER A 229 -20.69 12.76 -16.35
N ALA A 230 -21.88 12.47 -16.91
CA ALA A 230 -23.12 13.20 -16.62
C ALA A 230 -23.85 12.65 -15.38
N GLN A 231 -23.66 11.37 -15.07
CA GLN A 231 -24.21 10.67 -13.91
C GLN A 231 -23.09 9.91 -13.21
N PRO A 232 -22.17 10.60 -12.51
CA PRO A 232 -20.97 9.96 -11.94
C PRO A 232 -21.26 9.07 -10.74
N PHE A 233 -22.50 9.03 -10.26
CA PHE A 233 -22.93 8.26 -9.10
C PHE A 233 -24.28 7.58 -9.36
N ILE A 234 -24.42 6.36 -8.86
CA ILE A 234 -25.70 5.66 -8.79
C ILE A 234 -26.38 6.14 -7.50
N CYS A 235 -27.21 7.18 -7.61
CA CYS A 235 -27.89 7.75 -6.46
C CYS A 235 -29.22 7.01 -6.19
N GLY A 236 -29.46 6.68 -4.92
CA GLY A 236 -30.83 6.40 -4.45
C GLY A 236 -31.59 7.70 -4.20
N SER A 237 -32.92 7.64 -4.23
CA SER A 237 -33.76 8.76 -3.77
C SER A 237 -33.95 8.69 -2.26
N VAL A 238 -33.62 9.76 -1.55
CA VAL A 238 -33.97 9.93 -0.14
C VAL A 238 -35.20 10.84 -0.07
N PRO A 239 -36.21 10.52 0.76
CA PRO A 239 -37.30 11.45 1.03
C PRO A 239 -36.75 12.81 1.47
N PRO A 240 -37.31 13.93 0.99
CA PRO A 240 -36.90 15.25 1.45
C PRO A 240 -36.99 15.32 2.97
N ASN A 241 -35.88 15.62 3.64
CA ASN A 241 -35.90 15.92 5.07
C ASN A 241 -36.14 17.43 5.21
N PRO A 242 -37.27 17.89 5.76
CA PRO A 242 -37.60 19.31 5.88
C PRO A 242 -36.71 20.04 6.88
N GLN A 243 -35.85 19.33 7.62
CA GLN A 243 -34.97 19.92 8.61
C GLN A 243 -33.95 20.87 7.96
N SER A 244 -33.93 22.10 8.45
CA SER A 244 -32.88 23.08 8.21
C SER A 244 -31.95 23.17 9.42
N PHE A 245 -30.74 23.68 9.18
CA PHE A 245 -29.74 23.89 10.22
C PHE A 245 -29.21 25.30 10.14
N GLN A 246 -28.94 25.91 11.29
CA GLN A 246 -28.28 27.22 11.36
C GLN A 246 -26.78 27.03 11.62
N GLY A 247 -25.97 27.82 10.91
CA GLY A 247 -24.50 27.75 11.00
C GLY A 247 -23.95 27.82 12.42
N PRO A 248 -24.34 28.84 13.22
CA PRO A 248 -23.90 28.96 14.61
C PRO A 248 -24.28 27.77 15.50
N GLU A 249 -25.47 27.19 15.31
CA GLU A 249 -25.94 26.04 16.09
C GLU A 249 -25.14 24.78 15.78
N VAL A 250 -24.89 24.49 14.50
CA VAL A 250 -24.07 23.34 14.09
C VAL A 250 -22.63 23.50 14.59
N PHE A 251 -22.08 24.72 14.49
CA PHE A 251 -20.75 25.01 15.02
C PHE A 251 -20.68 24.80 16.54
N GLN A 252 -21.65 25.30 17.30
CA GLN A 252 -21.70 25.12 18.75
C GLN A 252 -21.81 23.65 19.13
N GLN A 253 -22.69 22.88 18.45
CA GLN A 253 -22.79 21.43 18.68
C GLN A 253 -21.46 20.71 18.42
N MET A 254 -20.73 21.10 17.38
CA MET A 254 -19.39 20.55 17.11
C MET A 254 -18.41 20.89 18.23
N VAL A 255 -18.39 22.14 18.70
CA VAL A 255 -17.56 22.58 19.83
C VAL A 255 -17.88 21.77 21.10
N ASP A 256 -19.16 21.59 21.41
CA ASP A 256 -19.60 20.81 22.58
C ASP A 256 -19.17 19.34 22.49
N ARG A 257 -19.25 18.74 21.28
CA ARG A 257 -18.79 17.36 21.05
C ARG A 257 -17.28 17.22 21.22
N VAL A 258 -16.50 18.18 20.71
CA VAL A 258 -15.05 18.21 20.92
C VAL A 258 -14.72 18.39 22.40
N ALA A 259 -15.44 19.27 23.10
CA ALA A 259 -15.30 19.48 24.55
C ALA A 259 -15.64 18.21 25.35
N ALA A 260 -16.61 17.43 24.92
CA ALA A 260 -17.01 16.18 25.57
C ALA A 260 -16.06 14.99 25.29
N ASN A 261 -15.17 15.07 24.28
CA ASN A 261 -14.23 14.00 23.98
C ASN A 261 -13.21 13.84 25.13
N PRO A 262 -13.08 12.68 25.80
CA PRO A 262 -12.10 12.50 26.88
C PRO A 262 -10.64 12.42 26.40
N ARG A 263 -10.41 12.16 25.10
CA ARG A 263 -9.09 12.00 24.48
C ARG A 263 -8.85 13.14 23.49
N LYS A 264 -8.72 14.36 23.99
CA LYS A 264 -8.41 15.54 23.18
C LYS A 264 -6.90 15.57 22.92
N GLU A 265 -6.52 15.91 21.70
CA GLU A 265 -5.15 16.20 21.33
C GLU A 265 -4.99 17.72 21.15
N ILE A 266 -3.78 18.15 20.78
CA ILE A 266 -3.46 19.58 20.59
C ILE A 266 -4.41 20.27 19.61
N PRO A 267 -4.76 19.70 18.44
CA PRO A 267 -5.70 20.34 17.52
C PRO A 267 -7.07 20.60 18.15
N GLU A 268 -7.58 19.67 18.96
CA GLU A 268 -8.85 19.85 19.69
C GLU A 268 -8.75 20.95 20.75
N TYR A 269 -7.67 20.99 21.53
CA TYR A 269 -7.46 22.11 22.47
C TYR A 269 -7.32 23.45 21.73
N GLY A 270 -6.67 23.44 20.57
CA GLY A 270 -6.53 24.58 19.68
C GLY A 270 -7.90 25.11 19.22
N LEU A 271 -8.74 24.21 18.71
CA LEU A 271 -10.10 24.52 18.29
C LEU A 271 -10.94 25.06 19.45
N LEU A 272 -10.91 24.39 20.61
CA LEU A 272 -11.69 24.80 21.78
C LEU A 272 -11.26 26.18 22.32
N GLY A 273 -9.96 26.43 22.43
CA GLY A 273 -9.46 27.72 22.91
C GLY A 273 -9.77 28.87 21.95
N LEU A 274 -9.68 28.65 20.63
CA LEU A 274 -10.06 29.66 19.63
C LEU A 274 -11.58 29.89 19.58
N ALA A 275 -12.39 28.85 19.77
CA ALA A 275 -13.84 28.94 19.67
C ALA A 275 -14.52 29.50 20.93
N THR A 276 -13.96 29.23 22.11
CA THR A 276 -14.61 29.53 23.40
C THR A 276 -13.87 30.56 24.24
N GLU A 277 -12.59 30.84 23.93
CA GLU A 277 -11.71 31.74 24.69
C GLU A 277 -11.57 31.40 26.18
N ARG A 278 -11.91 30.15 26.56
CA ARG A 278 -11.87 29.68 27.94
C ARG A 278 -10.42 29.43 28.40
N PRO A 279 -9.98 30.01 29.53
CA PRO A 279 -8.59 29.91 30.00
C PRO A 279 -8.05 28.49 30.13
N GLU A 280 -8.88 27.54 30.55
CA GLU A 280 -8.48 26.14 30.71
C GLU A 280 -8.11 25.46 29.39
N TRP A 281 -8.77 25.80 28.28
CA TRP A 281 -8.43 25.23 26.97
C TRP A 281 -7.18 25.88 26.39
N LEU A 282 -7.02 27.19 26.61
CA LEU A 282 -5.80 27.91 26.23
C LEU A 282 -4.58 27.36 26.98
N GLN A 283 -4.70 27.14 28.29
CA GLN A 283 -3.64 26.57 29.11
C GLN A 283 -3.33 25.12 28.70
N ALA A 284 -4.35 24.29 28.48
CA ALA A 284 -4.15 22.91 28.03
C ALA A 284 -3.45 22.84 26.66
N PHE A 285 -3.83 23.71 25.72
CA PHE A 285 -3.14 23.84 24.43
C PHE A 285 -1.66 24.19 24.61
N ARG A 286 -1.38 25.24 25.41
CA ARG A 286 -0.03 25.71 25.70
C ARG A 286 0.85 24.62 26.30
N GLU A 287 0.38 23.97 27.36
CA GLU A 287 1.14 22.92 28.07
C GLU A 287 1.43 21.72 27.18
N ARG A 288 0.45 21.26 26.39
CA ARG A 288 0.64 20.11 25.50
C ARG A 288 1.57 20.42 24.33
N LEU A 289 1.47 21.61 23.73
CA LEU A 289 2.36 22.02 22.65
C LEU A 289 3.81 22.13 23.13
N LEU A 290 4.05 22.72 24.29
CA LEU A 290 5.40 22.79 24.87
C LEU A 290 5.95 21.41 25.21
N SER A 291 5.11 20.52 25.73
CA SER A 291 5.51 19.15 26.01
C SER A 291 5.92 18.39 24.73
N GLU A 292 5.18 18.53 23.62
CA GLU A 292 5.57 17.95 22.32
C GLU A 292 6.88 18.57 21.79
N ALA A 293 7.06 19.89 21.96
CA ALA A 293 8.27 20.59 21.53
C ALA A 293 9.53 20.11 22.29
N GLN A 294 9.43 19.98 23.62
CA GLN A 294 10.49 19.45 24.49
C GLN A 294 10.88 18.01 24.12
N GLN A 295 9.90 17.21 23.75
CA GLN A 295 10.09 15.84 23.30
C GLN A 295 10.52 15.75 21.83
N ALA A 296 10.72 16.88 21.15
CA ALA A 296 11.05 16.95 19.72
C ALA A 296 10.10 16.09 18.85
N TYR A 297 8.80 16.07 19.18
CA TYR A 297 7.82 15.26 18.48
C TYR A 297 7.79 15.62 16.98
N PHE A 298 7.55 14.66 16.08
CA PHE A 298 7.63 14.84 14.61
C PHE A 298 9.00 15.22 14.01
N ALA A 299 10.02 15.60 14.80
CA ALA A 299 11.35 15.93 14.29
C ALA A 299 12.28 14.70 14.16
N HIS A 300 11.89 13.57 14.73
CA HIS A 300 12.56 12.27 14.58
C HIS A 300 12.28 11.63 13.22
N SER A 301 13.02 10.56 12.89
CA SER A 301 12.82 9.82 11.65
C SER A 301 11.40 9.26 11.54
N ALA A 302 10.80 9.24 10.34
CA ALA A 302 9.46 8.67 10.11
C ALA A 302 9.36 7.18 10.38
N GLN A 303 10.51 6.49 10.44
CA GLN A 303 10.58 5.04 10.30
C GLN A 303 9.83 4.63 9.03
N SER A 304 8.59 4.14 9.14
CA SER A 304 7.82 3.58 8.03
C SER A 304 6.64 4.43 7.52
N VAL A 305 6.27 5.54 8.16
CA VAL A 305 5.08 6.33 7.77
C VAL A 305 5.29 7.84 7.96
N LYS A 306 5.16 8.61 6.86
CA LYS A 306 5.30 10.08 6.88
C LYS A 306 3.99 10.86 7.04
N PHE A 307 2.86 10.18 7.26
CA PHE A 307 1.58 10.79 7.67
C PHE A 307 1.75 11.82 8.80
N ILE A 308 2.73 11.64 9.69
CA ILE A 308 2.99 12.58 10.77
C ILE A 308 3.32 14.02 10.32
N GLN A 309 3.62 14.26 9.03
CA GLN A 309 3.72 15.61 8.49
C GLN A 309 2.37 16.36 8.50
N TYR A 310 1.25 15.65 8.31
CA TYR A 310 -0.10 16.20 8.48
C TYR A 310 -0.36 16.63 9.92
N GLU A 311 -0.03 15.76 10.87
CA GLU A 311 -0.18 16.04 12.30
C GLU A 311 0.65 17.25 12.73
N ALA A 312 1.88 17.36 12.21
CA ALA A 312 2.73 18.52 12.43
C ALA A 312 2.14 19.79 11.81
N ALA A 313 1.55 19.71 10.61
CA ALA A 313 0.89 20.84 9.94
C ALA A 313 -0.25 21.41 10.81
N LEU A 314 -1.04 20.55 11.45
CA LEU A 314 -2.06 20.97 12.40
C LEU A 314 -1.48 21.77 13.59
N ARG A 315 -0.31 21.37 14.13
CA ARG A 315 0.35 22.14 15.21
C ARG A 315 0.79 23.50 14.72
N VAL A 316 1.40 23.59 13.53
CA VAL A 316 1.79 24.88 12.91
C VAL A 316 0.57 25.78 12.76
N TYR A 317 -0.53 25.25 12.22
CA TYR A 317 -1.77 25.99 12.00
C TYR A 317 -2.35 26.56 13.30
N TYR A 318 -2.60 25.71 14.29
CA TYR A 318 -3.21 26.16 15.55
C TYR A 318 -2.28 27.06 16.37
N TYR A 319 -0.97 26.79 16.39
CA TYR A 319 -0.02 27.68 17.07
C TYR A 319 0.02 29.06 16.43
N HIS A 320 0.01 29.15 15.10
CA HIS A 320 -0.05 30.42 14.37
C HIS A 320 -1.31 31.22 14.74
N LEU A 321 -2.48 30.59 14.68
CA LEU A 321 -3.76 31.24 15.02
C LEU A 321 -3.83 31.65 16.50
N MET A 322 -3.39 30.78 17.41
CA MET A 322 -3.35 31.07 18.85
C MET A 322 -2.44 32.25 19.16
N LYS A 323 -1.28 32.34 18.52
CA LYS A 323 -0.35 33.46 18.71
C LYS A 323 -0.93 34.77 18.20
N GLN A 324 -1.68 34.75 17.09
CA GLN A 324 -2.37 35.93 16.57
C GLN A 324 -3.51 36.38 17.50
N ARG A 325 -4.34 35.44 17.97
CA ARG A 325 -5.50 35.75 18.81
C ARG A 325 -5.13 36.07 20.26
N PHE A 326 -4.13 35.38 20.80
CA PHE A 326 -3.67 35.48 22.19
C PHE A 326 -2.15 35.71 22.26
N PRO A 327 -1.64 36.91 21.96
CA PRO A 327 -0.21 37.19 21.86
C PRO A 327 0.61 36.95 23.14
N ARG A 328 -0.07 36.88 24.30
CA ARG A 328 0.54 36.64 25.61
C ARG A 328 0.43 35.20 26.09
N LEU A 329 -0.15 34.29 25.29
CA LEU A 329 -0.32 32.89 25.66
C LEU A 329 1.04 32.20 25.89
N PHE A 330 2.04 32.54 25.08
CA PHE A 330 3.40 32.02 25.21
C PHE A 330 4.35 33.12 25.65
N SER A 331 5.24 32.80 26.60
CA SER A 331 6.37 33.67 26.92
C SER A 331 7.42 33.67 25.80
N SER A 332 8.32 34.65 25.77
CA SER A 332 9.37 34.71 24.74
C SER A 332 10.29 33.48 24.70
N PRO A 333 10.72 32.89 25.85
CA PRO A 333 11.49 31.65 25.83
C PRO A 333 10.71 30.46 25.25
N GLU A 334 9.43 30.35 25.59
CA GLU A 334 8.53 29.30 25.07
C GLU A 334 8.29 29.43 23.57
N ASP A 335 8.08 30.66 23.10
CA ASP A 335 7.97 30.96 21.67
C ASP A 335 9.23 30.52 20.91
N LEU A 336 10.40 30.81 21.46
CA LEU A 336 11.68 30.44 20.89
C LEU A 336 11.87 28.92 20.86
N GLU A 337 11.46 28.22 21.92
CA GLU A 337 11.49 26.75 21.98
C GLU A 337 10.61 26.11 20.90
N ILE A 338 9.34 26.55 20.79
CA ILE A 338 8.41 26.06 19.77
C ILE A 338 8.95 26.34 18.36
N ARG A 339 9.50 27.54 18.11
CA ARG A 339 10.11 27.87 16.81
C ARG A 339 11.30 26.98 16.47
N ARG A 340 12.19 26.69 17.43
CA ARG A 340 13.33 25.79 17.22
C ARG A 340 12.86 24.37 16.89
N TRP A 341 11.83 23.91 17.59
CA TRP A 341 11.21 22.63 17.33
C TRP A 341 10.57 22.56 15.93
N LEU A 342 9.77 23.54 15.54
CA LEU A 342 9.16 23.60 14.20
C LEU A 342 10.21 23.72 13.09
N ALA A 343 11.32 24.41 13.32
CA ALA A 343 12.46 24.41 12.41
C ALA A 343 13.06 23.00 12.25
N ALA A 344 13.19 22.22 13.34
CA ALA A 344 13.62 20.83 13.27
C ALA A 344 12.64 19.93 12.49
N VAL A 345 11.33 20.14 12.69
CA VAL A 345 10.28 19.48 11.90
C VAL A 345 10.40 19.83 10.42
N ASN A 346 10.65 21.10 10.07
CA ASN A 346 10.87 21.54 8.69
C ASN A 346 12.06 20.81 8.07
N ARG A 347 13.22 20.80 8.75
CA ARG A 347 14.43 20.10 8.26
C ARG A 347 14.14 18.65 7.98
N ARG A 348 13.48 17.97 8.92
CA ARG A 348 13.11 16.55 8.79
C ARG A 348 12.13 16.32 7.65
N ALA A 349 11.18 17.22 7.41
CA ALA A 349 10.24 17.10 6.29
C ALA A 349 10.93 17.11 4.92
N LEU A 350 12.09 17.75 4.80
CA LEU A 350 12.93 17.76 3.59
C LEU A 350 14.02 16.69 3.58
N THR A 351 14.11 15.86 4.62
CA THR A 351 15.07 14.74 4.67
C THR A 351 14.49 13.54 3.92
N VAL A 352 15.27 13.02 2.96
CA VAL A 352 14.99 11.76 2.28
C VAL A 352 15.28 10.59 3.22
N GLU A 353 14.29 9.73 3.39
CA GLU A 353 14.30 8.51 4.20
C GLU A 353 13.99 7.30 3.32
N TRP A 354 14.24 6.08 3.82
CA TRP A 354 14.03 4.85 3.05
C TRP A 354 12.58 4.70 2.55
N VAL A 355 11.60 5.17 3.32
CA VAL A 355 10.18 5.12 2.94
C VAL A 355 9.90 6.01 1.71
N ASP A 356 10.64 7.10 1.51
CA ASP A 356 10.48 7.93 0.31
C ASP A 356 10.90 7.18 -0.94
N TRP A 357 11.85 6.24 -0.86
CA TRP A 357 12.23 5.42 -2.00
C TRP A 357 11.11 4.48 -2.43
N LEU A 358 10.32 3.97 -1.48
CA LEU A 358 9.14 3.14 -1.78
C LEU A 358 8.07 3.97 -2.49
N TYR A 359 7.72 5.14 -1.93
CA TYR A 359 6.73 6.02 -2.54
C TYR A 359 7.21 6.62 -3.86
N ALA A 360 8.50 6.95 -3.98
CA ALA A 360 9.12 7.40 -5.22
C ALA A 360 9.00 6.34 -6.32
N LEU A 361 9.18 5.06 -5.96
CA LEU A 361 8.99 3.94 -6.88
C LEU A 361 7.55 3.86 -7.37
N ALA A 362 6.58 3.91 -6.45
CA ALA A 362 5.14 3.86 -6.73
C ALA A 362 4.70 5.04 -7.62
N PHE A 363 5.10 6.25 -7.27
CA PHE A 363 4.67 7.47 -7.96
C PHE A 363 5.51 7.82 -9.19
N SER A 364 6.52 7.00 -9.54
CA SER A 364 7.47 7.29 -10.63
C SER A 364 8.17 8.64 -10.48
N ARG A 365 8.60 8.97 -9.26
CA ARG A 365 9.25 10.25 -8.91
C ARG A 365 10.61 10.04 -8.26
N ARG A 366 11.35 11.12 -8.06
CA ARG A 366 12.54 11.10 -7.20
C ARG A 366 12.09 11.28 -5.74
N PRO A 367 12.77 10.64 -4.77
CA PRO A 367 12.50 10.91 -3.37
C PRO A 367 13.00 12.32 -3.02
N GLU A 368 12.11 13.17 -2.47
CA GLU A 368 12.45 14.55 -2.12
C GLU A 368 12.26 14.89 -0.64
N GLY A 369 11.63 14.00 0.15
CA GLY A 369 11.39 14.17 1.58
C GLY A 369 9.93 14.50 1.95
N PRO A 370 9.29 15.53 1.34
CA PRO A 370 7.90 15.83 1.62
C PRO A 370 6.97 14.66 1.27
N TYR A 371 6.02 14.36 2.15
CA TYR A 371 5.12 13.24 1.94
C TYR A 371 4.04 13.59 0.92
N GLU A 372 4.02 12.84 -0.18
CA GLU A 372 3.19 13.14 -1.35
C GLU A 372 1.75 12.64 -1.21
N ASN A 373 1.53 11.58 -0.41
CA ASN A 373 0.16 11.08 -0.21
C ASN A 373 -0.65 12.11 0.59
N GLN A 374 -1.90 12.32 0.17
CA GLN A 374 -2.80 13.39 0.65
C GLN A 374 -2.20 14.81 0.59
N GLU A 375 -1.03 14.99 -0.04
CA GLU A 375 -0.25 16.23 -0.09
C GLU A 375 0.21 16.75 1.29
N ASN A 376 0.38 15.86 2.25
CA ASN A 376 0.76 16.17 3.63
C ASN A 376 2.02 17.04 3.74
N GLY A 377 3.05 16.72 2.95
CA GLY A 377 4.29 17.50 2.93
C GLY A 377 4.10 18.89 2.36
N ALA A 378 3.33 19.03 1.28
CA ALA A 378 3.04 20.34 0.70
C ALA A 378 2.21 21.21 1.66
N GLY A 379 1.22 20.62 2.35
CA GLY A 379 0.43 21.29 3.39
C GLY A 379 1.30 21.83 4.53
N LEU A 380 2.20 20.99 5.08
CA LEU A 380 3.13 21.38 6.13
C LEU A 380 4.06 22.52 5.68
N LEU A 381 4.72 22.37 4.52
CA LEU A 381 5.67 23.36 4.01
C LEU A 381 4.97 24.70 3.72
N ALA A 382 3.77 24.67 3.15
CA ALA A 382 2.99 25.88 2.88
C ALA A 382 2.65 26.65 4.16
N LEU A 383 2.22 25.95 5.22
CA LEU A 383 1.94 26.61 6.51
C LEU A 383 3.20 27.16 7.17
N LEU A 384 4.31 26.44 7.13
CA LEU A 384 5.59 26.92 7.68
C LEU A 384 6.04 28.21 7.00
N GLU A 385 5.94 28.29 5.67
CA GLU A 385 6.26 29.49 4.91
C GLU A 385 5.27 30.63 5.18
N PHE A 386 3.97 30.36 5.11
CA PHE A 386 2.92 31.36 5.33
C PHE A 386 3.00 31.98 6.74
N SER A 387 3.24 31.17 7.77
CA SER A 387 3.26 31.62 9.15
C SER A 387 4.59 32.25 9.59
N GLY A 388 5.63 32.21 8.75
CA GLY A 388 6.98 32.64 9.14
C GLY A 388 7.61 31.76 10.22
N LEU A 389 7.26 30.46 10.22
CA LEU A 389 7.76 29.45 11.17
C LEU A 389 8.72 28.45 10.52
N ALA A 390 8.94 28.54 9.20
CA ALA A 390 9.96 27.79 8.49
C ALA A 390 11.36 28.01 9.06
N ASP A 391 12.23 27.00 8.95
CA ASP A 391 13.66 27.18 9.19
C ASP A 391 14.22 28.13 8.12
N PRO A 392 14.84 29.27 8.50
CA PRO A 392 15.38 30.23 7.54
C PRO A 392 16.35 29.60 6.54
N SER A 393 17.11 28.59 6.94
CA SER A 393 18.10 27.91 6.09
C SER A 393 17.44 26.99 5.05
N PHE A 394 16.18 26.60 5.26
CA PHE A 394 15.43 25.69 4.40
C PHE A 394 14.27 26.39 3.66
N SER A 395 13.96 27.64 3.99
CA SER A 395 12.85 28.36 3.36
C SER A 395 12.96 28.43 1.82
N GLY A 396 14.18 28.62 1.29
CA GLY A 396 14.41 28.55 -0.16
C GLY A 396 14.09 27.19 -0.77
N LEU A 397 14.39 26.09 -0.06
CA LEU A 397 14.05 24.73 -0.50
C LEU A 397 12.54 24.46 -0.41
N ASN A 398 11.89 24.93 0.65
CA ASN A 398 10.43 24.84 0.82
C ASN A 398 9.72 25.48 -0.38
N ARG A 399 10.05 26.75 -0.68
CA ARG A 399 9.45 27.49 -1.79
C ARG A 399 9.74 26.83 -3.13
N LYS A 400 10.98 26.42 -3.38
CA LYS A 400 11.35 25.69 -4.60
C LYS A 400 10.58 24.38 -4.76
N TYR A 401 10.23 23.69 -3.67
CA TYR A 401 9.39 22.50 -3.72
C TYR A 401 7.92 22.86 -4.02
N LEU A 402 7.38 23.87 -3.35
CA LEU A 402 6.00 24.34 -3.56
C LEU A 402 5.78 24.91 -4.97
N ASP A 403 6.74 25.65 -5.51
CA ASP A 403 6.66 26.26 -6.84
C ASP A 403 6.68 25.21 -7.97
N ARG A 404 7.50 24.16 -7.84
CA ARG A 404 7.59 23.10 -8.86
C ARG A 404 6.42 22.13 -8.80
N THR A 405 5.83 21.98 -7.61
CA THR A 405 4.81 20.96 -7.32
C THR A 405 3.47 21.67 -7.18
N VAL A 406 2.86 22.03 -8.31
CA VAL A 406 1.51 22.62 -8.31
C VAL A 406 0.52 21.59 -7.79
N ARG A 407 -0.13 21.91 -6.66
CA ARG A 407 -0.92 20.99 -5.83
C ARG A 407 -2.17 21.68 -5.27
N GLY A 408 -2.90 20.98 -4.40
CA GLY A 408 -4.15 21.44 -3.80
C GLY A 408 -5.20 21.79 -4.84
N TRP A 409 -6.02 22.79 -4.53
CA TRP A 409 -7.08 23.26 -5.42
C TRP A 409 -6.58 23.93 -6.70
N ASN A 410 -5.28 24.22 -6.83
CA ASN A 410 -4.70 24.71 -8.09
C ASN A 410 -4.58 23.59 -9.13
N ALA A 411 -4.43 22.33 -8.70
CA ALA A 411 -4.19 21.21 -9.59
C ALA A 411 -5.36 20.25 -9.72
N ARG A 412 -6.11 20.01 -8.62
CA ARG A 412 -7.13 18.95 -8.56
C ARG A 412 -8.19 19.26 -7.51
N PHE A 413 -9.22 18.42 -7.45
CA PHE A 413 -10.33 18.52 -6.49
C PHE A 413 -10.44 17.31 -5.55
N ARG A 414 -9.61 16.27 -5.72
CA ARG A 414 -9.70 15.07 -4.90
C ARG A 414 -8.37 14.42 -4.66
N ASN A 415 -8.32 13.66 -3.57
CA ASN A 415 -7.29 12.68 -3.34
C ASN A 415 -7.37 11.57 -4.40
N THR A 416 -6.20 10.99 -4.69
CA THR A 416 -6.06 9.90 -5.65
C THR A 416 -6.12 8.52 -5.01
N ASP A 417 -5.93 8.45 -3.69
CA ASP A 417 -6.19 7.26 -2.88
C ASP A 417 -7.70 6.93 -2.89
N ASP A 418 -8.03 5.65 -2.77
CA ASP A 418 -9.39 5.14 -2.91
C ASP A 418 -10.16 5.09 -1.57
N ALA A 419 -9.47 5.20 -0.43
CA ALA A 419 -10.14 5.29 0.86
C ALA A 419 -10.74 6.69 1.08
N LEU A 420 -12.06 6.73 1.26
CA LEU A 420 -12.84 7.97 1.42
C LEU A 420 -12.35 8.84 2.60
N VAL A 421 -11.81 8.21 3.64
CA VAL A 421 -11.28 8.87 4.84
C VAL A 421 -10.14 9.84 4.54
N TYR A 422 -9.43 9.68 3.43
CA TYR A 422 -8.30 10.53 3.08
C TYR A 422 -8.69 11.81 2.33
N GLN A 423 -9.93 11.89 1.84
CA GLN A 423 -10.39 13.09 1.16
C GLN A 423 -10.48 14.31 2.11
N PRO A 424 -11.05 14.21 3.33
CA PRO A 424 -11.01 15.31 4.30
C PRO A 424 -9.59 15.77 4.66
N GLU A 425 -8.65 14.84 4.81
CA GLU A 425 -7.23 15.14 5.02
C GLU A 425 -6.65 15.92 3.82
N TRP A 426 -6.88 15.44 2.60
CA TRP A 426 -6.45 16.13 1.38
C TRP A 426 -7.05 17.54 1.26
N ILE A 427 -8.35 17.71 1.57
CA ILE A 427 -9.01 19.03 1.58
C ILE A 427 -8.34 19.95 2.60
N THR A 428 -8.00 19.43 3.79
CA THR A 428 -7.31 20.19 4.83
C THR A 428 -5.93 20.64 4.35
N ASN A 429 -5.16 19.77 3.69
CA ASN A 429 -3.87 20.15 3.09
C ASN A 429 -4.02 21.12 1.92
N ALA A 430 -5.08 21.01 1.11
CA ALA A 430 -5.36 21.97 0.03
C ALA A 430 -5.71 23.35 0.61
N PHE A 431 -6.48 23.39 1.70
CA PHE A 431 -6.77 24.59 2.47
C PHE A 431 -5.49 25.21 3.07
N PHE A 432 -4.60 24.40 3.65
CA PHE A 432 -3.29 24.84 4.14
C PHE A 432 -2.41 25.44 3.05
N GLN A 433 -2.34 24.79 1.88
CA GLN A 433 -1.63 25.33 0.72
C GLN A 433 -2.23 26.66 0.24
N SER A 434 -3.55 26.82 0.36
CA SER A 434 -4.23 28.05 -0.07
C SER A 434 -3.84 29.30 0.72
N HIS A 435 -3.34 29.14 1.95
CA HIS A 435 -2.77 30.25 2.70
C HIS A 435 -1.49 30.79 2.07
N PHE A 436 -0.69 29.92 1.45
CA PHE A 436 0.57 30.30 0.79
C PHE A 436 0.35 30.72 -0.67
N THR A 437 -0.40 29.94 -1.45
CA THR A 437 -0.58 30.18 -2.89
C THR A 437 -1.78 31.05 -3.25
N GLY A 438 -2.61 31.43 -2.27
CA GLY A 438 -3.93 31.99 -2.50
C GLY A 438 -5.00 30.91 -2.70
N PRO A 439 -6.29 31.29 -2.83
CA PRO A 439 -7.44 30.38 -2.75
C PRO A 439 -7.46 29.28 -3.83
N GLY A 440 -6.80 29.49 -4.97
CA GLY A 440 -6.83 28.57 -6.09
C GLY A 440 -8.19 28.46 -6.79
N SER A 441 -8.46 27.34 -7.46
CA SER A 441 -9.69 27.18 -8.26
C SER A 441 -10.93 26.98 -7.39
N LYS A 442 -11.89 27.91 -7.48
CA LYS A 442 -13.21 27.80 -6.82
C LYS A 442 -13.98 26.56 -7.27
N GLU A 443 -13.83 26.16 -8.53
CA GLU A 443 -14.46 24.96 -9.05
C GLU A 443 -13.88 23.70 -8.41
N ASN A 444 -12.55 23.63 -8.27
CA ASN A 444 -11.91 22.50 -7.58
C ASN A 444 -12.25 22.46 -6.09
N GLN A 445 -12.34 23.63 -5.43
CA GLN A 445 -12.84 23.72 -4.06
C GLN A 445 -14.23 23.11 -3.95
N LYS A 446 -15.19 23.59 -4.75
CA LYS A 446 -16.57 23.10 -4.75
C LYS A 446 -16.63 21.60 -5.00
N ARG A 447 -16.00 21.11 -6.07
CA ARG A 447 -15.96 19.68 -6.41
C ARG A 447 -15.35 18.82 -5.31
N SER A 448 -14.40 19.34 -4.55
CA SER A 448 -13.76 18.58 -3.46
C SER A 448 -14.72 18.25 -2.32
N PHE A 449 -15.63 19.16 -2.00
CA PHE A 449 -16.69 18.94 -1.02
C PHE A 449 -17.87 18.17 -1.62
N GLU A 450 -18.24 18.44 -2.88
CA GLU A 450 -19.29 17.68 -3.57
C GLU A 450 -18.93 16.20 -3.70
N TRP A 451 -17.66 15.87 -3.91
CA TRP A 451 -17.17 14.50 -3.91
C TRP A 451 -17.48 13.76 -2.60
N LEU A 452 -17.31 14.43 -1.45
CA LEU A 452 -17.69 13.87 -0.14
C LEU A 452 -19.20 13.76 0.01
N LEU A 453 -19.94 14.80 -0.39
CA LEU A 453 -21.40 14.86 -0.27
C LEU A 453 -22.07 13.72 -1.04
N LEU A 454 -21.60 13.41 -2.25
CA LEU A 454 -22.16 12.37 -3.11
C LEU A 454 -21.89 10.95 -2.59
N GLN A 455 -20.99 10.79 -1.61
CA GLN A 455 -20.67 9.53 -0.95
C GLN A 455 -21.15 9.47 0.50
N ALA A 456 -21.73 10.55 1.02
CA ALA A 456 -22.29 10.59 2.36
C ALA A 456 -23.61 9.81 2.39
N LEU A 457 -23.83 9.07 3.47
CA LEU A 457 -25.11 8.43 3.73
C LEU A 457 -26.16 9.50 4.10
N PRO A 458 -27.46 9.21 3.94
CA PRO A 458 -28.54 10.17 4.23
C PRO A 458 -28.52 10.72 5.66
N ASP A 459 -27.90 9.99 6.59
CA ASP A 459 -27.76 10.34 7.99
C ASP A 459 -26.49 11.15 8.30
N GLY A 460 -25.72 11.55 7.27
CA GLY A 460 -24.47 12.30 7.41
C GLY A 460 -23.25 11.46 7.79
N SER A 461 -23.37 10.13 7.84
CA SER A 461 -22.24 9.23 8.08
C SER A 461 -21.44 8.95 6.80
N CYS A 462 -20.19 8.56 6.98
CA CYS A 462 -19.27 8.19 5.91
C CYS A 462 -19.46 6.71 5.52
N LEU A 463 -19.49 6.41 4.23
CA LEU A 463 -19.39 5.04 3.75
C LEU A 463 -18.02 4.48 4.13
N GLY A 464 -17.99 3.44 4.97
CA GLY A 464 -16.75 2.75 5.33
C GLY A 464 -16.22 1.95 4.14
N TYR A 465 -15.41 2.58 3.28
CA TYR A 465 -14.74 1.94 2.16
C TYR A 465 -13.22 2.02 2.34
N ASN A 466 -12.58 0.86 2.22
CA ASN A 466 -11.13 0.67 2.31
C ASN A 466 -10.45 1.27 3.56
N HIS A 467 -11.19 1.44 4.66
CA HIS A 467 -10.65 1.91 5.93
C HIS A 467 -11.51 1.41 7.11
N PRO A 468 -10.91 0.89 8.19
CA PRO A 468 -11.67 0.35 9.33
C PRO A 468 -12.27 1.43 10.23
N GLY A 469 -11.77 2.67 10.15
CA GLY A 469 -12.26 3.80 10.94
C GLY A 469 -13.39 4.56 10.26
N ARG A 470 -14.35 5.03 11.05
CA ARG A 470 -15.37 6.01 10.63
C ARG A 470 -14.96 7.40 11.12
N GLU A 471 -14.56 8.27 10.21
CA GLU A 471 -14.28 9.66 10.55
C GLU A 471 -15.56 10.51 10.51
N PRO A 472 -15.79 11.39 11.51
CA PRO A 472 -16.91 12.31 11.48
C PRO A 472 -16.70 13.38 10.39
N PHE A 473 -17.68 13.53 9.51
CA PHE A 473 -17.63 14.52 8.43
C PHE A 473 -18.09 15.92 8.82
N ALA A 474 -18.63 16.09 10.04
CA ALA A 474 -19.17 17.38 10.48
C ALA A 474 -18.18 18.55 10.30
N GLY A 475 -16.93 18.38 10.75
CA GLY A 475 -15.92 19.43 10.66
C GLY A 475 -15.58 19.82 9.22
N ILE A 476 -15.39 18.84 8.35
CA ILE A 476 -15.01 19.11 6.95
C ILE A 476 -16.16 19.74 6.16
N PHE A 477 -17.41 19.35 6.43
CA PHE A 477 -18.57 19.96 5.79
C PHE A 477 -18.89 21.35 6.34
N CYS A 478 -18.63 21.63 7.63
CA CYS A 478 -18.66 23.00 8.15
C CYS A 478 -17.66 23.90 7.41
N LEU A 479 -16.44 23.41 7.17
CA LEU A 479 -15.45 24.12 6.36
C LEU A 479 -15.98 24.35 4.93
N GLY A 480 -16.54 23.32 4.31
CA GLY A 480 -17.15 23.40 2.98
C GLY A 480 -18.25 24.47 2.91
N ALA A 481 -19.22 24.42 3.82
CA ALA A 481 -20.31 25.39 3.92
C ALA A 481 -19.76 26.83 4.00
N ARG A 482 -18.71 27.05 4.78
CA ARG A 482 -18.08 28.38 4.94
C ARG A 482 -17.35 28.86 3.69
N LEU A 483 -16.62 27.98 3.01
CA LEU A 483 -15.77 28.34 1.88
C LEU A 483 -16.55 28.50 0.57
N VAL A 484 -17.57 27.67 0.36
CA VAL A 484 -18.33 27.64 -0.91
C VAL A 484 -19.72 28.27 -0.81
N ASN A 485 -20.17 28.61 0.41
CA ASN A 485 -21.48 29.20 0.69
C ASN A 485 -22.65 28.35 0.17
N ASP A 486 -22.66 27.06 0.52
CA ASP A 486 -23.67 26.08 0.10
C ASP A 486 -24.28 25.37 1.32
N GLU A 487 -25.59 25.56 1.51
CA GLU A 487 -26.34 25.07 2.66
C GLU A 487 -26.43 23.54 2.71
N ARG A 488 -26.22 22.84 1.58
CA ARG A 488 -26.20 21.37 1.55
C ARG A 488 -25.08 20.82 2.43
N PHE A 489 -23.94 21.51 2.50
CA PHE A 489 -22.84 21.11 3.37
C PHE A 489 -23.15 21.38 4.84
N LEU A 490 -23.87 22.45 5.15
CA LEU A 490 -24.32 22.71 6.52
C LEU A 490 -25.34 21.65 6.98
N TRP A 491 -26.26 21.27 6.09
CA TRP A 491 -27.26 20.24 6.35
C TRP A 491 -26.64 18.89 6.68
N ILE A 492 -25.67 18.42 5.88
CA ILE A 492 -25.01 17.14 6.11
C ILE A 492 -24.12 17.18 7.36
N ALA A 493 -23.50 18.32 7.68
CA ALA A 493 -22.73 18.51 8.92
C ALA A 493 -23.63 18.38 10.15
N GLY A 494 -24.79 19.02 10.14
CA GLY A 494 -25.79 18.94 11.20
C GLY A 494 -26.30 17.51 11.42
N ASN A 495 -26.61 16.77 10.35
CA ASN A 495 -27.02 15.37 10.45
C ASN A 495 -25.90 14.47 10.99
N SER A 496 -24.66 14.65 10.51
CA SER A 496 -23.49 13.89 10.98
C SER A 496 -23.28 14.01 12.49
N LEU A 497 -23.52 15.19 13.08
CA LEU A 497 -23.42 15.42 14.53
C LEU A 497 -24.50 14.71 15.35
N ARG A 498 -25.65 14.40 14.75
CA ARG A 498 -26.75 13.69 15.42
C ARG A 498 -26.52 12.18 15.46
N THR A 499 -25.97 11.63 14.38
CA THR A 499 -25.79 10.17 14.20
C THR A 499 -24.47 9.66 14.74
N PHE A 500 -23.46 10.52 14.89
CA PHE A 500 -22.17 10.13 15.44
C PHE A 500 -22.27 9.70 16.91
N ASN A 501 -22.04 8.41 17.15
CA ASN A 501 -21.90 7.84 18.48
C ASN A 501 -20.40 7.70 18.84
N PRO A 502 -19.85 8.51 19.76
CA PRO A 502 -18.42 8.48 20.09
C PRO A 502 -17.95 7.15 20.70
N LYS A 503 -18.87 6.30 21.18
CA LYS A 503 -18.54 4.95 21.68
C LYS A 503 -18.09 3.97 20.58
N GLU A 504 -18.31 4.29 19.31
CA GLU A 504 -17.91 3.44 18.17
C GLU A 504 -16.50 3.72 17.63
N LYS A 505 -15.76 4.69 18.19
CA LYS A 505 -14.32 4.82 17.88
C LYS A 505 -13.61 3.62 18.52
N ARG A 506 -13.64 2.47 17.83
CA ARG A 506 -12.77 1.32 18.14
C ARG A 506 -11.38 1.89 18.30
N SER A 507 -10.81 1.68 19.48
CA SER A 507 -9.46 2.13 19.81
C SER A 507 -8.55 1.90 18.60
N PRO A 508 -7.77 2.89 18.15
CA PRO A 508 -6.59 2.54 17.36
C PRO A 508 -5.85 1.47 18.16
N PRO A 509 -5.30 0.41 17.52
CA PRO A 509 -4.56 -0.61 18.23
C PRO A 509 -3.57 0.11 19.11
N ASN A 510 -3.67 -0.18 20.42
CA ASN A 510 -2.97 0.44 21.52
C ASN A 510 -1.54 0.82 21.08
N ARG A 511 -1.35 2.05 20.59
CA ARG A 511 -0.02 2.61 20.35
C ARG A 511 0.45 3.06 21.72
N GLY A 512 0.74 2.07 22.58
CA GLY A 512 1.57 2.30 23.74
C GLY A 512 2.87 2.99 23.27
N PRO A 513 3.58 3.67 24.18
CA PRO A 513 4.89 4.22 23.85
C PRO A 513 5.71 3.09 23.23
N ARG A 514 6.01 3.19 21.94
CA ARG A 514 6.97 2.28 21.34
C ARG A 514 8.28 2.59 22.08
N PRO A 515 8.91 1.62 22.75
CA PRO A 515 10.24 1.84 23.27
C PRO A 515 11.13 2.33 22.12
N LEU A 516 11.93 3.35 22.43
CA LEU A 516 12.86 4.04 21.53
C LEU A 516 13.73 3.08 20.72
#